data_AF-A0A954N3W9-F1
#
_entry.id   AF-A0A954N3W9-F1
#
_cell.length_a   1.000
_cell.length_b   1.000
_cell.length_c   1.000
_cell.angle_alpha   90.00
_cell.angle_beta   90.00
_cell.angle_gamma   90.00
#
_symmetry.space_group_name_H-M   'P 1'
#
loop_
_entity.id
_entity.type
_entity.pdbx_description
1 polymer ?
#
loop_
_entity_poly.entity_id
_entity_poly.type
_entity_poly.pdbx_seq_one_letter_code
_entity_poly.pdbx_strand_id
1 'polypeptide(L)'
;MSDEKHADTRLYLPDSEGWEAGIKRDWESEYCFSANPGEDFFHSLLNGEVYLQRGNEKYCLNCAIRLEILTTDRGFWQKSVSSTEGKIETSGDENDVYNLEQSE
;
A
#
# COMPACT_ATOMS: atom_id res chain seq x y z
N MET A 1 -18.90 -12.20 -23.11
CA MET A 1 -17.92 -12.34 -22.01
C MET A 1 -17.46 -10.94 -21.69
N SER A 2 -17.89 -10.40 -20.55
CA SER A 2 -17.51 -9.05 -20.12
C SER A 2 -16.00 -9.01 -19.84
N ASP A 3 -15.31 -8.00 -20.36
CA ASP A 3 -13.95 -7.63 -19.95
C ASP A 3 -13.98 -7.19 -18.48
N GLU A 4 -13.94 -8.15 -17.57
CA GLU A 4 -13.75 -7.89 -16.15
C GLU A 4 -12.26 -7.56 -15.96
N LYS A 5 -11.91 -6.27 -16.07
CA LYS A 5 -10.58 -5.80 -15.71
C LYS A 5 -10.34 -6.18 -14.25
N HIS A 6 -9.44 -7.14 -14.02
CA HIS A 6 -9.03 -7.50 -12.67
C HIS A 6 -8.59 -6.24 -11.92
N ALA A 7 -9.14 -6.04 -10.73
CA ALA A 7 -8.73 -4.95 -9.87
C ALA A 7 -7.22 -5.08 -9.56
N ASP A 8 -6.54 -3.94 -9.50
CA ASP A 8 -5.13 -3.90 -9.09
C ASP A 8 -5.03 -4.30 -7.60
N THR A 9 -4.38 -5.42 -7.32
CA THR A 9 -4.27 -6.03 -5.99
C THR A 9 -2.91 -5.81 -5.34
N ARG A 10 -2.09 -4.91 -5.92
CA ARG A 10 -0.77 -4.59 -5.36
C ARG A 10 -0.91 -3.88 -4.02
N LEU A 11 -0.05 -4.29 -3.09
CA LEU A 11 0.12 -3.68 -1.79
C LEU A 11 1.52 -3.08 -1.71
N TYR A 12 1.60 -1.93 -1.04
CA TYR A 12 2.81 -1.18 -0.82
C TYR A 12 2.99 -0.95 0.67
N LEU A 13 4.24 -0.95 1.10
CA LEU A 13 4.65 -0.73 2.48
C LEU A 13 5.43 0.58 2.52
N PRO A 14 4.81 1.71 2.94
CA PRO A 14 5.44 3.03 2.95
C PRO A 14 6.79 3.10 3.67
N ASP A 15 6.86 2.45 4.83
CA ASP A 15 8.07 2.27 5.63
C ASP A 15 8.37 0.77 5.75
N SER A 16 9.36 0.32 4.99
CA SER A 16 9.69 -1.10 4.86
C SER A 16 10.70 -1.62 5.87
N GLU A 17 11.31 -0.75 6.68
CA GLU A 17 12.39 -1.18 7.57
C GLU A 17 11.86 -2.12 8.67
N GLY A 18 12.50 -3.29 8.80
CA GLY A 18 12.17 -4.30 9.82
C GLY A 18 10.90 -5.11 9.55
N TRP A 19 10.25 -4.92 8.40
CA TRP A 19 9.05 -5.67 8.01
C TRP A 19 9.35 -6.79 7.03
N GLU A 20 8.61 -7.89 7.17
CA GLU A 20 8.68 -9.05 6.28
C GLU A 20 7.28 -9.49 5.87
N ALA A 21 7.12 -9.92 4.61
CA ALA A 21 5.92 -10.62 4.16
C ALA A 21 6.13 -12.13 4.30
N GLY A 22 5.18 -12.81 4.95
CA GLY A 22 5.20 -14.25 5.16
C GLY A 22 3.97 -14.93 4.59
N ILE A 23 4.07 -16.25 4.40
CA ILE A 23 2.91 -17.11 4.13
C ILE A 23 2.82 -18.08 5.31
N LYS A 24 1.67 -18.17 5.96
CA LYS A 24 1.46 -19.16 7.01
C LYS A 24 1.39 -20.56 6.38
N ARG A 25 2.20 -21.51 6.87
CA ARG A 25 2.38 -22.83 6.23
C ARG A 25 1.93 -24.02 7.06
N ASP A 26 1.64 -23.82 8.33
CA ASP A 26 1.13 -24.84 9.24
C ASP A 26 -0.35 -24.58 9.59
N TRP A 27 -0.88 -25.46 10.43
CA TRP A 27 -2.24 -25.39 10.97
C TRP A 27 -2.26 -25.00 12.45
N GLU A 28 -1.14 -24.50 12.99
CA GLU A 28 -1.09 -24.06 14.38
C GLU A 28 -1.91 -22.79 14.56
N SER A 29 -2.59 -22.66 15.69
CA SER A 29 -3.38 -21.47 15.99
C SER A 29 -2.47 -20.26 16.18
N GLU A 30 -2.49 -19.36 15.21
CA GLU A 30 -1.82 -18.07 15.26
C GLU A 30 -2.83 -16.97 14.97
N TYR A 31 -2.60 -15.79 15.56
CA TYR A 31 -3.55 -14.69 15.51
C TYR A 31 -2.85 -13.41 15.06
N CYS A 32 -3.59 -12.58 14.34
CA CYS A 32 -3.23 -11.20 14.06
C CYS A 32 -3.02 -10.44 15.39
N PHE A 33 -2.01 -9.58 15.44
CA PHE A 33 -1.68 -8.78 16.61
C PHE A 33 -2.67 -7.64 16.89
N SER A 34 -3.55 -7.33 15.94
CA SER A 34 -4.59 -6.30 16.08
C SER A 34 -5.99 -6.87 15.87
N ALA A 35 -6.89 -6.52 16.79
CA ALA A 35 -8.34 -6.63 16.63
C ALA A 35 -8.89 -5.34 16.00
N ASN A 36 -10.03 -5.40 15.30
CA ASN A 36 -10.69 -4.19 14.85
C ASN A 36 -11.37 -3.48 16.04
N PRO A 37 -11.57 -2.15 15.97
CA PRO A 37 -12.35 -1.45 16.97
C PRO A 37 -13.76 -2.06 17.12
N GLY A 38 -14.10 -2.49 18.34
CA GLY A 38 -15.38 -3.12 18.65
C GLY A 38 -15.41 -4.65 18.56
N GLU A 39 -14.33 -5.29 18.11
CA GLU A 39 -14.16 -6.74 18.22
C GLU A 39 -13.55 -7.12 19.57
N ASP A 40 -14.01 -8.24 20.11
CA ASP A 40 -13.48 -8.86 21.34
C ASP A 40 -12.54 -10.05 21.03
N PHE A 41 -12.19 -10.25 19.76
CA PHE A 41 -11.33 -11.33 19.29
C PHE A 41 -10.27 -10.81 18.31
N PHE A 42 -9.16 -11.56 18.20
CA PHE A 42 -8.15 -11.35 17.17
C PHE A 42 -8.42 -12.25 15.97
N HIS A 43 -8.16 -11.76 14.76
CA HIS A 43 -8.31 -12.55 13.54
C HIS A 43 -7.32 -13.71 13.53
N SER A 44 -7.80 -14.93 13.32
CA SER A 44 -6.93 -16.10 13.10
C SER A 44 -6.20 -15.97 11.76
N LEU A 45 -4.90 -16.23 11.75
CA LEU A 45 -4.13 -16.40 10.52
C LEU A 45 -4.32 -17.83 10.02
N LEU A 46 -4.74 -17.98 8.77
CA LEU A 46 -5.05 -19.29 8.18
C LEU A 46 -3.88 -19.86 7.38
N ASN A 47 -3.87 -21.19 7.20
CA ASN A 47 -2.92 -21.84 6.31
C ASN A 47 -3.04 -21.27 4.88
N GLY A 48 -1.91 -20.90 4.28
CA GLY A 48 -1.84 -20.27 2.96
C GLY A 48 -2.07 -18.76 2.96
N GLU A 49 -2.43 -18.15 4.10
CA GLU A 49 -2.62 -16.71 4.20
C GLU A 49 -1.29 -15.96 4.13
N VAL A 50 -1.27 -14.90 3.32
CA VAL A 50 -0.18 -13.92 3.33
C VAL A 50 -0.39 -12.99 4.50
N TYR A 51 0.65 -12.80 5.31
CA TYR A 51 0.65 -11.90 6.46
C TYR A 51 1.87 -10.98 6.40
N LEU A 52 1.81 -9.88 7.15
CA LEU A 52 2.94 -8.98 7.36
C LEU A 52 3.48 -9.14 8.78
N GLN A 53 4.79 -9.11 8.98
CA GLN A 53 5.42 -9.32 10.28
C GLN A 53 6.53 -8.32 10.56
N ARG A 54 6.61 -7.86 11.81
CA ARG A 54 7.75 -7.12 12.35
C ARG A 54 8.07 -7.63 13.75
N GLY A 55 9.26 -8.17 13.94
CA GLY A 55 9.61 -8.87 15.17
C GLY A 55 8.66 -10.04 15.43
N ASN A 56 7.93 -9.98 16.54
CA ASN A 56 6.95 -11.02 16.93
C ASN A 56 5.49 -10.64 16.59
N GLU A 57 5.27 -9.47 16.00
CA GLU A 57 3.93 -8.99 15.65
C GLU A 57 3.59 -9.47 14.24
N LYS A 58 2.51 -10.24 14.09
CA LYS A 58 1.97 -10.67 12.79
C LYS A 58 0.64 -9.98 12.53
N TYR A 59 0.43 -9.51 11.30
CA TYR A 59 -0.79 -8.82 10.90
C TYR A 59 -1.37 -9.47 9.65
N CYS A 60 -2.68 -9.75 9.65
CA CYS A 60 -3.37 -10.03 8.40
C CYS A 60 -3.39 -8.77 7.52
N LEU A 61 -3.45 -8.93 6.20
CA LEU A 61 -3.35 -7.80 5.27
C LEU A 61 -4.47 -6.77 5.47
N ASN A 62 -5.67 -7.21 5.89
CA ASN A 62 -6.79 -6.31 6.19
C ASN A 62 -6.48 -5.38 7.36
N CYS A 63 -5.95 -5.91 8.47
CA CYS A 63 -5.56 -5.09 9.61
C CYS A 63 -4.36 -4.21 9.27
N ALA A 64 -3.39 -4.71 8.50
CA ALA A 64 -2.25 -3.92 8.06
C ALA A 64 -2.68 -2.72 7.19
N ILE A 65 -3.67 -2.88 6.30
CA ILE A 65 -4.24 -1.77 5.54
C ILE A 65 -5.00 -0.80 6.45
N ARG A 66 -5.85 -1.31 7.34
CA ARG A 66 -6.63 -0.47 8.27
C ARG A 66 -5.74 0.38 9.19
N LEU A 67 -4.60 -0.18 9.61
CA LEU A 67 -3.62 0.50 10.46
C LEU A 67 -2.66 1.40 9.67
N GLU A 68 -2.87 1.56 8.36
CA GLU A 68 -2.02 2.35 7.46
C GLU A 68 -0.55 1.87 7.41
N ILE A 69 -0.30 0.62 7.79
CA ILE A 69 0.99 -0.05 7.60
C ILE A 69 1.14 -0.40 6.12
N LEU A 70 0.09 -0.93 5.49
CA LEU A 70 0.03 -1.17 4.05
C LEU A 70 -0.90 -0.19 3.36
N THR A 71 -0.64 0.06 2.08
CA THR A 71 -1.52 0.83 1.20
C THR A 71 -1.69 0.13 -0.15
N THR A 72 -2.83 0.34 -0.79
CA THR A 72 -3.06 -0.03 -2.20
C THR A 72 -2.69 1.10 -3.15
N ASP A 73 -2.33 2.29 -2.62
CA ASP A 73 -1.99 3.46 -3.40
C ASP A 73 -0.59 3.37 -4.00
N ARG A 74 -0.51 3.02 -5.28
CA ARG A 74 0.74 3.01 -6.05
C ARG A 74 1.46 4.36 -6.02
N GLY A 75 0.71 5.46 -5.95
CA GLY A 75 1.24 6.82 -6.00
C GLY A 75 1.63 7.37 -4.63
N PHE A 76 1.64 6.56 -3.57
CA PHE A 76 1.84 7.01 -2.18
C PHE A 76 3.00 8.02 -2.04
N TRP A 77 4.19 7.67 -2.54
CA TRP A 77 5.39 8.53 -2.43
C TRP A 77 5.38 9.75 -3.36
N GLN A 78 4.55 9.77 -4.41
CA GLN A 78 4.43 10.92 -5.31
C GLN A 78 3.56 12.03 -4.69
N LYS A 79 2.65 11.68 -3.78
CA LYS A 79 1.75 12.64 -3.12
C LYS A 79 2.44 13.42 -2.01
N SER A 80 3.44 12.83 -1.35
CA SER A 80 4.20 13.51 -0.28
C SER A 80 5.15 14.59 -0.80
N VAL A 81 5.60 14.51 -2.06
CA VAL A 81 6.50 15.50 -2.65
C VAL A 81 5.78 16.77 -3.15
N SER A 82 4.48 16.71 -3.46
CA SER A 82 3.73 17.86 -3.99
C SER A 82 3.22 18.84 -2.92
N SER A 83 3.44 18.57 -1.63
CA SER A 83 2.93 19.41 -0.52
C SER A 83 3.99 20.35 0.07
N THR A 84 5.19 20.40 -0.52
CA THR A 84 6.29 21.28 -0.08
C THR A 84 6.86 22.08 -1.26
N GLU A 85 6.04 22.38 -2.26
CA GLU A 85 6.37 23.40 -3.26
C GLU A 85 5.46 24.61 -3.06
N GLY A 86 6.09 25.71 -2.65
CA GLY A 86 5.42 26.96 -2.35
C GLY A 86 4.60 27.47 -3.54
N LYS A 87 3.55 28.22 -3.19
CA LYS A 87 2.90 29.15 -4.11
C LYS A 87 3.97 30.02 -4.79
N ILE A 88 4.23 29.78 -6.06
CA ILE A 88 4.65 30.84 -6.97
C ILE A 88 3.44 31.08 -7.87
N GLU A 89 2.69 32.13 -7.55
CA GLU A 89 1.73 32.70 -8.49
C GLU A 89 2.52 33.31 -9.64
N THR A 90 2.60 32.63 -10.77
CA THR A 90 2.79 33.30 -12.05
C THR A 90 1.44 33.34 -12.74
N SER A 91 0.71 34.43 -12.53
CA SER A 91 -0.27 34.89 -13.51
C SER A 91 0.49 35.21 -14.80
N GLY A 92 0.30 34.37 -15.80
CA GLY A 92 0.90 34.53 -17.12
C GLY A 92 0.33 33.47 -18.04
N ASP A 93 -0.75 33.83 -18.74
CA ASP A 93 -1.14 33.17 -19.98
C ASP A 93 0.10 33.04 -20.87
N GLU A 94 0.30 31.86 -21.48
CA GLU A 94 0.63 31.72 -22.91
C GLU A 94 0.84 30.24 -23.29
N ASN A 95 0.08 29.83 -24.31
CA ASN A 95 0.31 28.65 -25.11
C ASN A 95 1.70 28.68 -25.77
N ASP A 96 2.05 27.52 -26.34
CA ASP A 96 3.06 27.25 -27.36
C ASP A 96 4.43 26.73 -26.86
N VAL A 97 4.79 25.45 -27.12
CA VAL A 97 5.49 24.95 -28.35
C VAL A 97 6.95 24.58 -27.98
N TYR A 98 7.68 23.55 -28.45
CA TYR A 98 7.66 22.64 -29.59
C TYR A 98 8.08 21.21 -29.14
N ASN A 99 7.50 20.24 -29.85
CA ASN A 99 7.98 18.88 -30.04
C ASN A 99 9.16 18.91 -31.05
N LEU A 100 10.34 18.37 -30.71
CA LEU A 100 11.49 18.00 -31.56
C LEU A 100 12.46 17.30 -30.60
N GLU A 101 12.69 15.98 -30.67
CA GLU A 101 13.81 15.40 -31.42
C GLU A 101 13.50 13.91 -31.71
N GLN A 102 13.33 13.57 -32.99
CA GLN A 102 13.64 12.25 -33.53
C GLN A 102 14.41 12.45 -34.83
N SER A 103 15.72 12.17 -34.81
CA SER A 103 16.49 11.78 -35.99
C SER A 103 17.80 11.12 -35.56
N GLU A 104 17.85 9.79 -35.69
CA GLU A 104 19.01 9.05 -36.20
C GLU A 104 18.50 8.04 -37.24
#